data_AF-A0A261FD44-F1
#
_entry.id   AF-A0A261FD44-F1
#
_cell.length_a   1.000
_cell.length_b   1.000
_cell.length_c   1.000
_cell.angle_alpha   90.00
_cell.angle_beta   90.00
_cell.angle_gamma   90.00
#
_symmetry.space_group_name_H-M   'P 1'
#
loop_
_entity.id
_entity.type
_entity.pdbx_description
1 polymer ?
#
loop_
_entity_poly.entity_id
_entity_poly.type
_entity_poly.pdbx_seq_one_letter_code
_entity_poly.pdbx_strand_id
1 'polypeptide(L)'
;MSRMNDRQEERFDVGSVFPGKGDPRRPPEWFGRGLLYAAIAVFAAVFVWNTWGKISSIILYVVISMFIALAVEPVVRWLVSHGWKRGAASGVTLVSLLVIICGLLTLFGNMFVQQLVGMVKSLPGLYNQIVDVIESQTSWKVPSMEDLGMEVFKSLQTSTVTNFANQALTTTFSLLNVLLGIMTVALVTYYISAAFPAMRRSLCQWIAPKSQERFLVVWTVVQDQISNFLYSRIILAAISSVCMSIFMMMLDIPYWLPLSIFCGLVSQFIPTVGTYIGGALPVVSAWGTNGIKYAMFVLIYIIVYQQIENLILSPAISQRTMDLNPAIAFLAVLALGSVFGALGAFLALPLTASFQTVFKAYTKRYELIDSPLLSDPKPVKKSKMVEGVEAFATHVVKPVTDHMPRAAQGSTARVRVNASAMSDELEYVHSRLAGYSTAAELDDSQTVAIPKNTVKPDAVKPDLNPSDATSATVDDAVNDHDGDDQNESVRSDANDTDTGRSAREEWR
;
A
#
# COMPACT_ATOMS: atom_id res chain seq x y z
N MET A 1 -31.88 96.94 -8.44
CA MET A 1 -33.05 96.37 -9.15
C MET A 1 -32.50 95.38 -10.19
N SER A 2 -33.19 94.27 -10.45
CA SER A 2 -33.04 93.27 -11.56
C SER A 2 -31.73 93.22 -12.40
N ARG A 3 -31.14 92.06 -12.69
CA ARG A 3 -31.64 90.66 -12.59
C ARG A 3 -30.44 89.69 -12.50
N MET A 4 -30.61 88.60 -11.77
CA MET A 4 -29.82 87.37 -11.99
C MET A 4 -30.24 86.77 -13.34
N ASN A 5 -29.34 86.01 -13.98
CA ASN A 5 -29.73 85.04 -15.00
C ASN A 5 -28.75 83.88 -15.00
N ASP A 6 -29.15 82.77 -14.40
CA ASP A 6 -28.32 81.60 -14.19
C ASP A 6 -27.90 80.94 -15.50
N ARG A 7 -26.63 80.55 -15.56
CA ARG A 7 -26.18 79.41 -16.37
C ARG A 7 -25.61 78.38 -15.39
N GLN A 8 -26.45 77.46 -14.95
CA GLN A 8 -25.96 76.30 -14.24
C GLN A 8 -25.10 75.49 -15.23
N GLU A 9 -23.80 75.41 -14.96
CA GLU A 9 -23.00 74.35 -15.56
C GLU A 9 -23.45 73.03 -14.93
N GLU A 10 -24.19 72.21 -15.66
CA GLU A 10 -24.38 70.79 -15.32
C GLU A 10 -23.04 70.06 -15.49
N ARG A 11 -22.13 70.28 -14.53
CA ARG A 11 -20.93 69.48 -14.38
C ARG A 11 -21.36 68.07 -14.01
N PHE A 12 -21.19 67.13 -14.94
CA PHE A 12 -21.36 65.71 -14.68
C PHE A 12 -20.56 65.32 -13.44
N ASP A 13 -21.26 65.08 -12.33
CA ASP A 13 -20.62 64.69 -11.07
C ASP A 13 -20.13 63.25 -11.16
N VAL A 14 -18.90 63.10 -11.63
CA VAL A 14 -18.19 61.81 -11.70
C VAL A 14 -18.01 61.16 -10.31
N GLY A 15 -18.14 61.91 -9.22
CA GLY A 15 -18.17 61.38 -7.86
C GLY A 15 -19.43 60.57 -7.56
N SER A 16 -20.55 60.86 -8.24
CA SER A 16 -21.78 60.06 -8.15
C SER A 16 -21.67 58.68 -8.82
N VAL A 17 -20.78 58.55 -9.82
CA VAL A 17 -20.57 57.31 -10.60
C VAL A 17 -19.44 56.46 -10.01
N PHE A 18 -18.36 57.10 -9.55
CA PHE A 18 -17.20 56.44 -8.95
C PHE A 18 -16.92 56.99 -7.54
N PRO A 19 -17.69 56.56 -6.53
CA PRO A 19 -17.58 57.07 -5.16
C PRO A 19 -16.17 56.90 -4.57
N GLY A 20 -15.81 57.80 -3.65
CA GLY A 20 -14.46 57.91 -3.07
C GLY A 20 -14.03 56.73 -2.18
N LYS A 21 -12.81 56.81 -1.61
CA LYS A 21 -12.44 55.93 -0.49
C LYS A 21 -13.20 56.38 0.76
N GLY A 22 -13.94 55.47 1.39
CA GLY A 22 -14.73 55.74 2.61
C GLY A 22 -16.24 55.94 2.39
N ASP A 23 -16.74 55.92 1.16
CA ASP A 23 -18.18 56.00 0.89
C ASP A 23 -18.89 54.65 1.23
N PRO A 24 -19.95 54.64 2.05
CA PRO A 24 -20.71 53.42 2.38
C PRO A 24 -21.40 52.75 1.19
N ARG A 25 -21.45 53.39 0.02
CA ARG A 25 -21.95 52.81 -1.24
C ARG A 25 -20.96 51.87 -1.91
N ARG A 26 -19.68 51.86 -1.51
CA ARG A 26 -18.72 50.88 -2.04
C ARG A 26 -18.87 49.53 -1.34
N PRO A 27 -18.85 48.40 -2.09
CA PRO A 27 -18.70 47.09 -1.46
C PRO A 27 -17.35 47.00 -0.72
N PRO A 28 -17.24 46.22 0.36
CA PRO A 28 -16.02 46.11 1.15
C PRO A 28 -14.79 45.72 0.30
N GLU A 29 -13.59 46.19 0.66
CA GLU A 29 -12.36 45.89 -0.11
C GLU A 29 -12.04 44.39 -0.20
N TRP A 30 -12.55 43.56 0.74
CA TRP A 30 -12.47 42.11 0.67
C TRP A 30 -13.39 41.49 -0.39
N PHE A 31 -14.50 42.14 -0.77
CA PHE A 31 -15.50 41.60 -1.68
C PHE A 31 -14.93 41.38 -3.09
N GLY A 32 -14.14 42.32 -3.61
CA GLY A 32 -13.47 42.17 -4.91
C GLY A 32 -12.45 41.02 -4.93
N ARG A 33 -11.71 40.82 -3.82
CA ARG A 33 -10.78 39.69 -3.66
C ARG A 33 -11.52 38.36 -3.51
N GLY A 34 -12.60 38.34 -2.72
CA GLY A 34 -13.47 37.17 -2.53
C GLY A 34 -14.16 36.73 -3.82
N LEU A 35 -14.66 37.68 -4.62
CA LEU A 35 -15.26 37.40 -5.93
C LEU A 35 -14.21 36.87 -6.92
N LEU A 36 -12.98 37.40 -6.91
CA LEU A 36 -11.87 36.89 -7.71
C LEU A 36 -11.46 35.46 -7.29
N TYR A 37 -11.37 35.17 -5.98
CA TYR A 37 -11.11 33.81 -5.50
C TYR A 37 -12.28 32.85 -5.82
N ALA A 38 -13.53 33.31 -5.72
CA ALA A 38 -14.70 32.52 -6.12
C ALA A 38 -14.71 32.24 -7.63
N ALA A 39 -14.36 33.21 -8.48
CA ALA A 39 -14.24 33.02 -9.92
C ALA A 39 -13.12 32.03 -10.27
N ILE A 40 -11.97 32.11 -9.61
CA ILE A 40 -10.87 31.14 -9.75
C ILE A 40 -11.30 29.75 -9.28
N ALA A 41 -12.00 29.63 -8.15
CA ALA A 41 -12.48 28.36 -7.62
C ALA A 41 -13.54 27.72 -8.54
N VAL A 42 -14.48 28.50 -9.08
CA VAL A 42 -15.48 28.02 -10.05
C VAL A 42 -14.81 27.62 -11.37
N PHE A 43 -13.87 28.42 -11.89
CA PHE A 43 -13.13 28.06 -13.10
C PHE A 43 -12.32 26.78 -12.90
N ALA A 44 -11.62 26.64 -11.76
CA ALA A 44 -10.89 25.44 -11.41
C ALA A 44 -11.82 24.22 -11.23
N ALA A 45 -12.98 24.37 -10.59
CA ALA A 45 -13.96 23.30 -10.44
C ALA A 45 -14.54 22.85 -11.79
N VAL A 46 -14.91 23.78 -12.68
CA VAL A 46 -15.39 23.47 -14.03
C VAL A 46 -14.29 22.84 -14.89
N PHE A 47 -13.05 23.33 -14.79
CA PHE A 47 -11.89 22.76 -15.48
C PHE A 47 -11.60 21.33 -15.00
N VAL A 48 -11.57 21.10 -13.68
CA VAL A 48 -11.41 19.77 -13.09
C VAL A 48 -12.55 18.85 -13.54
N TRP A 49 -13.81 19.26 -13.40
CA TRP A 49 -14.98 18.46 -13.80
C TRP A 49 -14.95 18.04 -15.27
N ASN A 50 -14.74 19.01 -16.18
CA ASN A 50 -14.74 18.76 -17.62
C ASN A 50 -13.49 18.01 -18.11
N THR A 51 -12.38 18.07 -17.36
CA THR A 51 -11.13 17.37 -17.70
C THR A 51 -10.98 16.04 -16.95
N TRP A 52 -11.76 15.77 -15.90
CA TRP A 52 -11.71 14.55 -15.08
C TRP A 52 -11.77 13.27 -15.91
N GLY A 53 -12.71 13.20 -16.86
CA GLY A 53 -12.84 12.05 -17.77
C GLY A 53 -11.61 11.79 -18.66
N LYS A 54 -10.82 12.83 -18.96
CA LYS A 54 -9.58 12.74 -19.75
C LYS A 54 -8.35 12.47 -18.88
N ILE A 55 -8.31 13.06 -17.68
CA ILE A 55 -7.26 12.85 -16.68
C ILE A 55 -7.34 11.45 -16.07
N SER A 56 -8.53 10.86 -15.93
CA SER A 56 -8.75 9.51 -15.39
C SER A 56 -7.87 8.45 -16.06
N SER A 57 -7.76 8.46 -17.39
CA SER A 57 -6.87 7.55 -18.14
C SER A 57 -5.39 7.75 -17.80
N ILE A 58 -4.96 8.99 -17.59
CA ILE A 58 -3.57 9.32 -17.22
C ILE A 58 -3.29 8.87 -15.78
N ILE A 59 -4.21 9.11 -14.84
CA ILE A 59 -4.12 8.61 -13.46
C ILE A 59 -4.04 7.07 -13.48
N LEU A 60 -4.86 6.40 -14.27
CA LEU A 60 -4.86 4.95 -14.42
C LEU A 60 -3.50 4.44 -14.95
N TYR A 61 -2.91 5.09 -15.96
CA TYR A 61 -1.56 4.76 -16.42
C TYR A 61 -0.48 5.00 -15.35
N VAL A 62 -0.55 6.08 -14.58
CA VAL A 62 0.39 6.35 -13.46
C VAL A 62 0.25 5.30 -12.36
N VAL A 63 -0.98 4.91 -12.01
CA VAL A 63 -1.26 3.85 -11.03
C VAL A 63 -0.71 2.51 -11.51
N ILE A 64 -1.03 2.07 -12.74
CA ILE A 64 -0.47 0.83 -13.32
C ILE A 64 1.06 0.88 -13.33
N SER A 65 1.64 2.02 -13.73
CA SER A 65 3.10 2.20 -13.75
C SER A 65 3.73 2.09 -12.36
N MET A 66 3.06 2.60 -11.33
CA MET A 66 3.50 2.47 -9.94
C MET A 66 3.43 1.01 -9.45
N PHE A 67 2.38 0.27 -9.80
CA PHE A 67 2.29 -1.17 -9.53
C PHE A 67 3.41 -1.96 -10.21
N ILE A 68 3.66 -1.73 -11.50
CA ILE A 68 4.75 -2.41 -12.23
C ILE A 68 6.11 -2.02 -11.64
N ALA A 69 6.33 -0.75 -11.30
CA ALA A 69 7.58 -0.28 -10.70
C ALA A 69 7.85 -0.95 -9.34
N LEU A 70 6.82 -1.14 -8.51
CA LEU A 70 6.92 -1.87 -7.25
C LEU A 70 7.13 -3.38 -7.46
N ALA A 71 6.46 -4.01 -8.43
CA ALA A 71 6.63 -5.43 -8.74
C ALA A 71 8.02 -5.76 -9.32
N VAL A 72 8.62 -4.81 -10.04
CA VAL A 72 9.95 -4.90 -10.66
C VAL A 72 11.09 -4.56 -9.68
N GLU A 73 10.79 -3.84 -8.58
CA GLU A 73 11.77 -3.40 -7.58
C GLU A 73 12.66 -4.51 -6.99
N PRO A 74 12.20 -5.75 -6.70
CA PRO A 74 13.08 -6.80 -6.15
C PRO A 74 14.18 -7.20 -7.14
N VAL A 75 13.86 -7.25 -8.43
CA VAL A 75 14.82 -7.56 -9.51
C VAL A 75 15.76 -6.39 -9.75
N VAL A 76 15.26 -5.15 -9.73
CA VAL A 76 16.09 -3.94 -9.85
C VAL A 76 17.06 -3.84 -8.67
N ARG A 77 16.62 -4.12 -7.44
CA ARG A 77 17.51 -4.15 -6.27
C ARG A 77 18.55 -5.26 -6.35
N TRP A 78 18.18 -6.45 -6.83
CA TRP A 78 19.13 -7.54 -7.08
C TRP A 78 20.19 -7.14 -8.12
N LEU A 79 19.82 -6.45 -9.20
CA LEU A 79 20.79 -5.99 -10.19
C LEU A 79 21.68 -4.85 -9.65
N VAL A 80 21.11 -3.93 -8.86
CA VAL A 80 21.87 -2.87 -8.16
C VAL A 80 22.86 -3.45 -7.14
N SER A 81 22.51 -4.52 -6.41
CA SER A 81 23.45 -5.19 -5.49
C SER A 81 24.59 -5.93 -6.23
N HIS A 82 24.44 -6.19 -7.53
CA HIS A 82 25.52 -6.63 -8.43
C HIS A 82 26.24 -5.44 -9.12
N GLY A 83 26.19 -4.24 -8.52
CA GLY A 83 26.98 -3.08 -8.95
C GLY A 83 26.36 -2.20 -10.04
N TRP A 84 25.13 -2.49 -10.50
CA TRP A 84 24.50 -1.70 -11.56
C TRP A 84 24.02 -0.32 -11.05
N LYS A 85 24.24 0.73 -11.85
CA LYS A 85 23.60 2.04 -11.62
C LYS A 85 22.08 1.88 -11.71
N ARG A 86 21.33 2.39 -10.73
CA ARG A 86 19.88 2.14 -10.60
C ARG A 86 19.04 2.46 -11.83
N GLY A 87 19.37 3.52 -12.57
CA GLY A 87 18.71 3.82 -13.85
C GLY A 87 18.91 2.72 -14.90
N ALA A 88 20.16 2.24 -15.07
CA ALA A 88 20.45 1.12 -15.97
C ALA A 88 19.77 -0.19 -15.51
N ALA A 89 19.72 -0.44 -14.21
CA ALA A 89 19.03 -1.61 -13.66
C ALA A 89 17.52 -1.58 -13.94
N SER A 90 16.85 -0.45 -13.67
CA SER A 90 15.43 -0.24 -14.01
C SER A 90 15.17 -0.41 -15.51
N GLY A 91 15.99 0.22 -16.36
CA GLY A 91 15.89 0.13 -17.81
C GLY A 91 16.02 -1.31 -18.31
N VAL A 92 17.04 -2.05 -17.89
CA VAL A 92 17.26 -3.44 -18.30
C VAL A 92 16.12 -4.35 -17.82
N THR A 93 15.61 -4.19 -16.60
CA THR A 93 14.50 -5.05 -16.14
C THR A 93 13.21 -4.78 -16.91
N LEU A 94 12.90 -3.52 -17.22
CA LEU A 94 11.70 -3.17 -18.00
C LEU A 94 11.82 -3.55 -19.48
N VAL A 95 13.00 -3.40 -20.09
CA VAL A 95 13.27 -3.91 -21.45
C VAL A 95 13.17 -5.43 -21.49
N SER A 96 13.72 -6.14 -20.49
CA SER A 96 13.59 -7.60 -20.36
C SER A 96 12.11 -8.03 -20.27
N LEU A 97 11.32 -7.37 -19.43
CA LEU A 97 9.88 -7.62 -19.31
C LEU A 97 9.14 -7.39 -20.64
N LEU A 98 9.43 -6.29 -21.35
CA LEU A 98 8.86 -6.01 -22.67
C LEU A 98 9.29 -7.05 -23.71
N VAL A 99 10.54 -7.49 -23.71
CA VAL A 99 11.04 -8.55 -24.62
C VAL A 99 10.34 -9.88 -24.35
N ILE A 100 10.11 -10.25 -23.10
CA ILE A 100 9.35 -11.45 -22.72
C ILE A 100 7.90 -11.36 -23.22
N ILE A 101 7.23 -10.22 -22.99
CA ILE A 101 5.84 -10.01 -23.42
C ILE A 101 5.73 -10.01 -24.94
N CYS A 102 6.58 -9.27 -25.65
CA CYS A 102 6.59 -9.24 -27.11
C CYS A 102 6.97 -10.60 -27.72
N GLY A 103 7.88 -11.35 -27.09
CA GLY A 103 8.22 -12.72 -27.47
C GLY A 103 7.03 -13.68 -27.37
N LEU A 104 6.33 -13.67 -26.23
CA LEU A 104 5.11 -14.46 -26.03
C LEU A 104 3.99 -14.06 -27.00
N LEU A 105 3.80 -12.77 -27.26
CA LEU A 105 2.83 -12.28 -28.24
C LEU A 105 3.21 -12.64 -29.69
N THR A 106 4.50 -12.73 -30.01
CA THR A 106 4.97 -13.15 -31.35
C THR A 106 4.80 -14.65 -31.55
N LEU A 107 5.13 -15.46 -30.53
CA LEU A 107 5.02 -16.92 -30.57
C LEU A 107 3.57 -17.40 -30.53
N PHE A 108 2.75 -16.80 -29.66
CA PHE A 108 1.42 -17.32 -29.33
C PHE A 108 0.27 -16.35 -29.62
N GLY A 109 0.51 -15.08 -29.93
CA GLY A 109 -0.54 -14.05 -30.01
C GLY A 109 -1.64 -14.34 -31.05
N ASN A 110 -1.27 -14.86 -32.23
CA ASN A 110 -2.26 -15.27 -33.23
C ASN A 110 -3.14 -16.43 -32.71
N MET A 111 -2.51 -17.46 -32.12
CA MET A 111 -3.24 -18.60 -31.53
C MET A 111 -4.10 -18.17 -30.33
N PHE A 112 -3.62 -17.24 -29.49
CA PHE A 112 -4.35 -16.67 -28.37
C PHE A 112 -5.60 -15.92 -28.84
N VAL A 113 -5.49 -15.07 -29.87
CA VAL A 113 -6.62 -14.36 -30.47
C VAL A 113 -7.62 -15.34 -31.10
N GLN A 114 -7.15 -16.35 -31.85
CA GLN A 114 -8.02 -17.38 -32.43
C GLN A 114 -8.75 -18.19 -31.35
N GLN A 115 -8.05 -18.60 -30.27
CA GLN A 115 -8.64 -19.33 -29.16
C GLN A 115 -9.63 -18.46 -28.37
N LEU A 116 -9.33 -17.19 -28.11
CA LEU A 116 -10.27 -16.24 -27.49
C LEU A 116 -11.54 -16.04 -28.33
N VAL A 117 -11.39 -15.79 -29.64
CA VAL A 117 -12.54 -15.61 -30.55
C VAL A 117 -13.35 -16.89 -30.69
N GLY A 118 -12.69 -18.06 -30.68
CA GLY A 118 -13.36 -19.36 -30.63
C GLY A 118 -14.17 -19.56 -29.35
N MET A 119 -13.57 -19.28 -28.19
CA MET A 119 -14.21 -19.37 -26.87
C MET A 119 -15.43 -18.43 -26.78
N VAL A 120 -15.27 -17.15 -27.17
CA VAL A 120 -16.38 -16.18 -27.15
C VAL A 120 -17.52 -16.57 -28.10
N LYS A 121 -17.22 -17.23 -29.22
CA LYS A 121 -18.23 -17.77 -30.16
C LYS A 121 -18.89 -19.07 -29.68
N SER A 122 -18.23 -19.89 -28.87
CA SER A 122 -18.83 -21.13 -28.33
C SER A 122 -19.67 -20.90 -27.08
N LEU A 123 -19.45 -19.80 -26.35
CA LEU A 123 -20.19 -19.44 -25.14
C LEU A 123 -21.74 -19.53 -25.24
N PRO A 124 -22.42 -19.06 -26.30
CA PRO A 124 -23.88 -19.23 -26.42
C PRO A 124 -24.32 -20.69 -26.54
N GLY A 125 -23.50 -21.54 -27.18
CA GLY A 125 -23.74 -22.98 -27.26
C GLY A 125 -23.53 -23.67 -25.90
N LEU A 126 -22.48 -23.28 -25.16
CA LEU A 126 -22.24 -23.74 -23.80
C LEU A 126 -23.38 -23.35 -22.86
N TYR A 127 -23.89 -22.13 -22.98
CA TYR A 127 -25.04 -21.64 -22.21
C TYR A 127 -26.30 -22.48 -22.50
N ASN A 128 -26.64 -22.71 -23.76
CA ASN A 128 -27.81 -23.52 -24.11
C ASN A 128 -27.70 -24.95 -23.58
N GLN A 129 -26.53 -25.60 -23.69
CA GLN A 129 -26.30 -26.93 -23.11
C GLN A 129 -26.48 -26.96 -21.58
N ILE A 130 -26.09 -25.89 -20.88
CA ILE A 130 -26.30 -25.77 -19.43
C ILE A 130 -27.80 -25.62 -19.12
N VAL A 131 -28.55 -24.85 -19.91
CA VAL A 131 -30.01 -24.75 -19.77
C VAL A 131 -30.68 -26.10 -20.03
N ASP A 132 -30.34 -26.80 -21.12
CA ASP A 132 -30.87 -28.13 -21.44
C ASP A 132 -30.64 -29.14 -20.30
N VAL A 133 -29.46 -29.11 -19.67
CA VAL A 133 -29.14 -29.97 -18.51
C VAL A 133 -29.89 -29.54 -17.25
N ILE A 134 -30.10 -28.25 -17.01
CA ILE A 134 -30.86 -27.77 -15.85
C ILE A 134 -32.34 -28.11 -16.01
N GLU A 135 -32.96 -27.82 -17.16
CA GLU A 135 -34.40 -28.06 -17.40
C GLU A 135 -34.74 -29.55 -17.51
N SER A 136 -33.78 -30.41 -17.91
CA SER A 136 -33.97 -31.88 -17.90
C SER A 136 -33.77 -32.54 -16.53
N GLN A 137 -33.16 -31.85 -15.56
CA GLN A 137 -32.95 -32.36 -14.19
C GLN A 137 -33.81 -31.65 -13.13
N THR A 138 -34.29 -30.44 -13.42
CA THR A 138 -35.02 -29.57 -12.49
C THR A 138 -36.17 -28.89 -13.23
N SER A 139 -37.35 -28.82 -12.62
CA SER A 139 -38.52 -28.07 -13.15
C SER A 139 -38.37 -26.54 -13.10
N TRP A 140 -37.15 -26.02 -13.01
CA TRP A 140 -36.84 -24.61 -12.84
C TRP A 140 -36.39 -24.00 -14.17
N LYS A 141 -37.30 -23.28 -14.82
CA LYS A 141 -37.06 -22.67 -16.11
C LYS A 141 -36.02 -21.55 -16.00
N VAL A 142 -34.93 -21.65 -16.78
CA VAL A 142 -33.82 -20.68 -16.69
C VAL A 142 -34.21 -19.41 -17.48
N PRO A 143 -34.04 -18.19 -16.93
CA PRO A 143 -34.30 -16.95 -17.68
C PRO A 143 -33.41 -16.88 -18.92
N SER A 144 -33.88 -16.31 -20.03
CA SER A 144 -33.19 -16.41 -21.31
C SER A 144 -31.84 -15.68 -21.33
N MET A 145 -30.99 -16.00 -22.33
CA MET A 145 -29.68 -15.36 -22.46
C MET A 145 -29.76 -13.85 -22.77
N GLU A 146 -30.91 -13.38 -23.30
CA GLU A 146 -31.17 -11.95 -23.50
C GLU A 146 -31.67 -11.28 -22.20
N ASP A 147 -32.48 -11.98 -21.39
CA ASP A 147 -32.95 -11.50 -20.08
C ASP A 147 -31.84 -11.42 -19.03
N LEU A 148 -30.81 -12.28 -19.13
CA LEU A 148 -29.67 -12.33 -18.22
C LEU A 148 -28.70 -11.13 -18.32
N GLY A 149 -29.06 -10.08 -19.06
CA GLY A 149 -28.58 -8.72 -18.81
C GLY A 149 -27.08 -8.48 -19.03
N MET A 150 -26.41 -9.35 -19.77
CA MET A 150 -24.98 -9.20 -20.07
C MET A 150 -24.75 -8.11 -21.13
N GLU A 151 -24.75 -6.85 -20.67
CA GLU A 151 -24.12 -5.69 -21.31
C GLU A 151 -22.72 -6.04 -21.86
N VAL A 152 -22.01 -6.91 -21.12
CA VAL A 152 -20.73 -7.51 -21.50
C VAL A 152 -20.83 -8.42 -22.73
N PHE A 153 -21.84 -9.31 -22.85
CA PHE A 153 -22.04 -10.10 -24.07
C PHE A 153 -22.31 -9.20 -25.27
N LYS A 154 -23.21 -8.21 -25.11
CA LYS A 154 -23.52 -7.25 -26.17
C LYS A 154 -22.28 -6.47 -26.62
N SER A 155 -21.44 -6.05 -25.67
CA SER A 155 -20.15 -5.39 -25.92
C SER A 155 -19.12 -6.29 -26.60
N LEU A 156 -19.03 -7.57 -26.20
CA LEU A 156 -18.10 -8.57 -26.76
C LEU A 156 -18.50 -9.04 -28.16
N GLN A 157 -19.81 -9.25 -28.39
CA GLN A 157 -20.37 -9.84 -29.60
C GLN A 157 -20.63 -8.81 -30.70
N THR A 158 -21.12 -7.61 -30.36
CA THR A 158 -21.58 -6.65 -31.37
C THR A 158 -20.49 -5.73 -31.90
N SER A 159 -19.60 -5.19 -31.05
CA SER A 159 -18.77 -4.05 -31.48
C SER A 159 -17.31 -3.98 -30.99
N THR A 160 -16.96 -4.48 -29.80
CA THR A 160 -15.66 -4.09 -29.20
C THR A 160 -14.54 -5.11 -29.41
N VAL A 161 -14.62 -6.34 -28.86
CA VAL A 161 -13.44 -7.22 -28.81
C VAL A 161 -13.09 -7.88 -30.15
N THR A 162 -14.08 -8.38 -30.89
CA THR A 162 -13.88 -8.96 -32.23
C THR A 162 -13.38 -7.92 -33.24
N ASN A 163 -13.96 -6.71 -33.21
CA ASN A 163 -13.48 -5.62 -34.06
C ASN A 163 -12.12 -5.10 -33.59
N PHE A 164 -11.88 -4.87 -32.30
CA PHE A 164 -10.57 -4.41 -31.81
C PHE A 164 -9.46 -5.40 -32.16
N ALA A 165 -9.70 -6.72 -32.09
CA ALA A 165 -8.73 -7.72 -32.56
C ALA A 165 -8.46 -7.60 -34.07
N ASN A 166 -9.51 -7.65 -34.90
CA ASN A 166 -9.37 -7.60 -36.36
C ASN A 166 -8.86 -6.24 -36.87
N GLN A 167 -9.24 -5.15 -36.21
CA GLN A 167 -8.93 -3.77 -36.56
C GLN A 167 -7.59 -3.31 -35.98
N ALA A 168 -7.12 -3.88 -34.86
CA ALA A 168 -5.71 -3.77 -34.49
C ALA A 168 -4.83 -4.50 -35.52
N LEU A 169 -5.21 -5.71 -35.95
CA LEU A 169 -4.43 -6.45 -36.96
C LEU A 169 -4.42 -5.80 -38.36
N THR A 170 -5.41 -4.97 -38.70
CA THR A 170 -5.54 -4.35 -40.03
C THR A 170 -5.32 -2.83 -40.07
N THR A 171 -5.37 -2.11 -38.95
CA THR A 171 -5.25 -0.65 -38.89
C THR A 171 -3.97 -0.22 -38.19
N THR A 172 -3.00 0.27 -38.95
CA THR A 172 -1.70 0.75 -38.45
C THR A 172 -1.83 1.79 -37.32
N PHE A 173 -2.82 2.68 -37.39
CA PHE A 173 -3.10 3.67 -36.34
C PHE A 173 -3.54 3.05 -35.00
N SER A 174 -4.25 1.92 -35.03
CA SER A 174 -4.66 1.20 -33.81
C SER A 174 -3.46 0.56 -33.12
N LEU A 175 -2.56 -0.07 -33.89
CA LEU A 175 -1.30 -0.60 -33.37
C LEU A 175 -0.42 0.52 -32.80
N LEU A 176 -0.34 1.67 -33.49
CA LEU A 176 0.42 2.82 -33.01
C LEU A 176 -0.11 3.35 -31.68
N ASN A 177 -1.44 3.47 -31.51
CA ASN A 177 -2.04 3.90 -30.25
C ASN A 177 -1.78 2.91 -29.10
N VAL A 178 -1.88 1.60 -29.35
CA VAL A 178 -1.54 0.56 -28.36
C VAL A 178 -0.05 0.62 -27.98
N LEU A 179 0.83 0.74 -28.97
CA LEU A 179 2.27 0.87 -28.76
C LEU A 179 2.63 2.14 -27.97
N LEU A 180 2.02 3.28 -28.28
CA LEU A 180 2.21 4.54 -27.54
C LEU A 180 1.69 4.43 -26.10
N GLY A 181 0.59 3.72 -25.86
CA GLY A 181 0.10 3.43 -24.51
C GLY A 181 1.08 2.56 -23.71
N ILE A 182 1.56 1.46 -24.31
CA ILE A 182 2.58 0.57 -23.70
C ILE A 182 3.87 1.35 -23.41
N MET A 183 4.35 2.16 -24.36
CA MET A 183 5.56 2.98 -24.19
C MET A 183 5.38 4.05 -23.12
N THR A 184 4.19 4.65 -23.01
CA THR A 184 3.87 5.62 -21.95
C THR A 184 3.92 4.96 -20.57
N VAL A 185 3.26 3.80 -20.41
CA VAL A 185 3.32 3.02 -19.16
C VAL A 185 4.76 2.58 -18.85
N ALA A 186 5.50 2.06 -19.82
CA ALA A 186 6.88 1.63 -19.63
C ALA A 186 7.81 2.80 -19.22
N LEU A 187 7.65 3.98 -19.85
CA LEU A 187 8.45 5.16 -19.56
C LEU A 187 8.13 5.77 -18.18
N VAL A 188 6.84 5.86 -17.82
CA VAL A 188 6.43 6.31 -16.47
C VAL A 188 6.89 5.30 -15.40
N THR A 189 6.78 4.00 -15.68
CA THR A 189 7.30 2.93 -14.81
C THR A 189 8.81 3.08 -14.60
N TYR A 190 9.57 3.33 -15.68
CA TYR A 190 11.01 3.57 -15.63
C TYR A 190 11.36 4.78 -14.76
N TYR A 191 10.70 5.92 -14.97
CA TYR A 191 10.96 7.12 -14.17
C TYR A 191 10.62 6.90 -12.68
N ILE A 192 9.49 6.27 -12.34
CA ILE A 192 9.15 5.93 -10.94
C ILE A 192 10.20 4.99 -10.33
N SER A 193 10.51 3.88 -11.00
CA SER A 193 11.45 2.86 -10.54
C SER A 193 12.87 3.41 -10.35
N ALA A 194 13.36 4.24 -11.28
CA ALA A 194 14.63 4.93 -11.15
C ALA A 194 14.63 6.00 -10.04
N ALA A 195 13.53 6.76 -9.90
CA ALA A 195 13.44 7.90 -8.97
C ALA A 195 13.08 7.54 -7.52
N PHE A 196 12.65 6.31 -7.20
CA PHE A 196 12.30 5.89 -5.83
C PHE A 196 13.25 6.39 -4.71
N PRO A 197 14.60 6.35 -4.83
CA PRO A 197 15.49 6.87 -3.79
C PRO A 197 15.48 8.40 -3.67
N ALA A 198 15.25 9.12 -4.77
CA ALA A 198 15.09 10.56 -4.77
C ALA A 198 13.74 10.97 -4.16
N MET A 199 12.66 10.25 -4.49
CA MET A 199 11.35 10.40 -3.87
C MET A 199 11.41 10.18 -2.36
N ARG A 200 12.04 9.08 -1.92
CA ARG A 200 12.28 8.78 -0.50
C ARG A 200 13.07 9.89 0.21
N ARG A 201 14.14 10.41 -0.41
CA ARG A 201 14.92 11.55 0.14
C ARG A 201 14.10 12.83 0.23
N SER A 202 13.30 13.14 -0.79
CA SER A 202 12.45 14.33 -0.83
C SER A 202 11.39 14.29 0.29
N LEU A 203 10.73 13.15 0.49
CA LEU A 203 9.76 12.98 1.59
C LEU A 203 10.42 13.10 2.98
N CYS A 204 11.66 12.63 3.15
CA CYS A 204 12.40 12.84 4.40
C CYS A 204 12.68 14.33 4.71
N GLN A 205 12.79 15.21 3.71
CA GLN A 205 13.02 16.65 3.93
C GLN A 205 11.83 17.35 4.61
N TRP A 206 10.63 16.76 4.55
CA TRP A 206 9.43 17.29 5.19
C TRP A 206 9.20 16.71 6.61
N ILE A 207 10.13 15.88 7.11
CA ILE A 207 10.01 15.17 8.38
C ILE A 207 11.11 15.64 9.34
N ALA A 208 10.73 15.93 10.59
CA ALA A 208 11.66 16.38 11.62
C ALA A 208 12.82 15.37 11.85
N PRO A 209 14.08 15.81 12.03
CA PRO A 209 15.25 14.92 12.05
C PRO A 209 15.15 13.72 13.00
N LYS A 210 14.63 13.92 14.23
CA LYS A 210 14.41 12.87 15.24
C LYS A 210 13.46 11.74 14.79
N SER A 211 12.68 11.96 13.73
CA SER A 211 11.73 10.98 13.17
C SER A 211 12.16 10.42 11.81
N GLN A 212 13.19 10.98 11.17
CA GLN A 212 13.61 10.56 9.82
C GLN A 212 14.09 9.11 9.78
N GLU A 213 14.85 8.65 10.78
CA GLU A 213 15.32 7.27 10.88
C GLU A 213 14.16 6.26 10.96
N ARG A 214 13.17 6.51 11.84
CA ARG A 214 11.96 5.68 11.98
C ARG A 214 11.16 5.65 10.68
N PHE A 215 10.98 6.80 10.02
CA PHE A 215 10.34 6.87 8.71
C PHE A 215 11.12 6.09 7.63
N LEU A 216 12.45 6.19 7.60
CA LEU A 216 13.30 5.45 6.65
C LEU A 216 13.18 3.93 6.84
N VAL A 217 13.13 3.44 8.08
CA VAL A 217 12.89 2.02 8.39
C VAL A 217 11.50 1.62 7.92
N VAL A 218 10.45 2.32 8.38
CA VAL A 218 9.04 2.04 8.03
C VAL A 218 8.83 2.04 6.52
N TRP A 219 9.32 3.06 5.80
CA TRP A 219 9.27 3.14 4.34
C TRP A 219 9.88 1.91 3.68
N THR A 220 11.06 1.46 4.15
CA THR A 220 11.74 0.29 3.58
C THR A 220 10.93 -0.98 3.79
N VAL A 221 10.40 -1.22 4.99
CA VAL A 221 9.64 -2.43 5.28
C VAL A 221 8.30 -2.44 4.53
N VAL A 222 7.62 -1.30 4.41
CA VAL A 222 6.39 -1.14 3.62
C VAL A 222 6.65 -1.36 2.12
N GLN A 223 7.70 -0.73 1.57
CA GLN A 223 8.10 -0.91 0.18
C GLN A 223 8.42 -2.39 -0.11
N ASP A 224 9.15 -3.06 0.79
CA ASP A 224 9.54 -4.46 0.64
C ASP A 224 8.35 -5.42 0.77
N GLN A 225 7.43 -5.16 1.71
CA GLN A 225 6.18 -5.91 1.86
C GLN A 225 5.33 -5.85 0.59
N ILE A 226 5.13 -4.65 0.02
CA ILE A 226 4.36 -4.49 -1.21
C ILE A 226 5.12 -5.10 -2.40
N SER A 227 6.40 -4.79 -2.60
CA SER A 227 7.17 -5.26 -3.75
C SER A 227 7.30 -6.79 -3.79
N ASN A 228 7.59 -7.42 -2.65
CA ASN A 228 7.76 -8.87 -2.58
C ASN A 228 6.43 -9.61 -2.72
N PHE A 229 5.32 -9.03 -2.24
CA PHE A 229 3.97 -9.56 -2.49
C PHE A 229 3.63 -9.51 -3.98
N LEU A 230 3.77 -8.35 -4.65
CA LEU A 230 3.49 -8.24 -6.08
C LEU A 230 4.36 -9.19 -6.92
N TYR A 231 5.65 -9.31 -6.58
CA TYR A 231 6.60 -10.19 -7.26
C TYR A 231 6.25 -11.67 -7.09
N SER A 232 5.94 -12.14 -5.87
CA SER A 232 5.53 -13.53 -5.66
C SER A 232 4.18 -13.85 -6.31
N ARG A 233 3.26 -12.86 -6.35
CA ARG A 233 1.98 -12.97 -7.05
C ARG A 233 2.16 -13.14 -8.56
N ILE A 234 3.06 -12.40 -9.20
CA ILE A 234 3.37 -12.58 -10.64
C ILE A 234 4.01 -13.95 -10.92
N ILE A 235 4.96 -14.41 -10.10
CA ILE A 235 5.63 -15.71 -10.32
C ILE A 235 4.64 -16.88 -10.18
N LEU A 236 3.83 -16.92 -9.11
CA LEU A 236 2.84 -17.98 -8.95
C LEU A 236 1.79 -17.95 -10.07
N ALA A 237 1.36 -16.76 -10.52
CA ALA A 237 0.42 -16.64 -11.64
C ALA A 237 1.02 -17.21 -12.94
N ALA A 238 2.30 -16.96 -13.21
CA ALA A 238 3.01 -17.53 -14.36
C ALA A 238 3.16 -19.05 -14.25
N ILE A 239 3.55 -19.59 -13.09
CA ILE A 239 3.65 -21.03 -12.85
C ILE A 239 2.28 -21.70 -13.00
N SER A 240 1.23 -21.17 -12.38
CA SER A 240 -0.14 -21.66 -12.48
C SER A 240 -0.63 -21.67 -13.94
N SER A 241 -0.41 -20.58 -14.68
CA SER A 241 -0.79 -20.46 -16.09
C SER A 241 -0.06 -21.48 -16.99
N VAL A 242 1.21 -21.77 -16.72
CA VAL A 242 2.02 -22.75 -17.47
C VAL A 242 1.65 -24.19 -17.10
N CYS A 243 1.52 -24.51 -15.82
CA CYS A 243 1.13 -25.85 -15.39
C CYS A 243 -0.29 -26.20 -15.88
N MET A 244 -1.22 -25.23 -15.85
CA MET A 244 -2.59 -25.40 -16.33
C MET A 244 -2.67 -25.50 -17.86
N SER A 245 -1.86 -24.74 -18.63
CA SER A 245 -1.83 -24.91 -20.10
C SER A 245 -1.31 -26.30 -20.47
N ILE A 246 -0.25 -26.76 -19.83
CA ILE A 246 0.34 -28.09 -20.05
C ILE A 246 -0.69 -29.20 -19.72
N PHE A 247 -1.44 -29.06 -18.62
CA PHE A 247 -2.49 -30.02 -18.26
C PHE A 247 -3.66 -30.04 -19.25
N MET A 248 -4.18 -28.88 -19.64
CA MET A 248 -5.28 -28.78 -20.62
C MET A 248 -4.85 -29.26 -22.02
N MET A 249 -3.59 -29.01 -22.41
CA MET A 249 -3.02 -29.48 -23.67
C MET A 249 -2.83 -31.01 -23.68
N MET A 250 -2.46 -31.64 -22.56
CA MET A 250 -2.40 -33.10 -22.43
C MET A 250 -3.78 -33.81 -22.50
N LEU A 251 -4.88 -33.06 -22.38
CA LEU A 251 -6.25 -33.58 -22.45
C LEU A 251 -6.99 -33.16 -23.75
N ASP A 252 -6.28 -32.55 -24.70
CA ASP A 252 -6.84 -31.96 -25.94
C ASP A 252 -8.06 -31.06 -25.66
N ILE A 253 -8.00 -30.27 -24.60
CA ILE A 253 -9.06 -29.32 -24.25
C ILE A 253 -8.83 -28.02 -25.04
N PRO A 254 -9.81 -27.55 -25.83
CA PRO A 254 -9.67 -26.32 -26.61
C PRO A 254 -9.57 -25.08 -25.70
N TYR A 255 -9.06 -24.00 -26.29
CA TYR A 255 -8.87 -22.70 -25.63
C TYR A 255 -7.95 -22.74 -24.38
N TRP A 256 -7.08 -23.75 -24.29
CA TRP A 256 -6.15 -23.96 -23.18
C TRP A 256 -5.28 -22.74 -22.85
N LEU A 257 -4.87 -21.94 -23.84
CA LEU A 257 -3.98 -20.81 -23.60
C LEU A 257 -4.69 -19.62 -22.90
N PRO A 258 -5.79 -19.05 -23.42
CA PRO A 258 -6.50 -18.01 -22.70
C PRO A 258 -7.13 -18.51 -21.39
N LEU A 259 -7.60 -19.75 -21.33
CA LEU A 259 -8.19 -20.31 -20.10
C LEU A 259 -7.15 -20.53 -19.01
N SER A 260 -5.92 -20.97 -19.33
CA SER A 260 -4.87 -21.12 -18.32
C SER A 260 -4.34 -19.78 -17.82
N ILE A 261 -4.14 -18.81 -18.72
CA ILE A 261 -3.70 -17.45 -18.38
C ILE A 261 -4.76 -16.75 -17.51
N PHE A 262 -6.05 -16.88 -17.86
CA PHE A 262 -7.14 -16.38 -17.04
C PHE A 262 -7.15 -17.05 -15.67
N CYS A 263 -7.10 -18.39 -15.62
CA CYS A 263 -7.11 -19.14 -14.37
C CYS A 263 -5.95 -18.75 -13.43
N GLY A 264 -4.72 -18.69 -13.95
CA GLY A 264 -3.52 -18.38 -13.17
C GLY A 264 -3.41 -16.92 -12.72
N LEU A 265 -3.96 -15.97 -13.49
CA LEU A 265 -4.08 -14.58 -13.03
C LEU A 265 -5.18 -14.42 -11.99
N VAL A 266 -6.36 -14.99 -12.22
CA VAL A 266 -7.52 -14.83 -11.33
C VAL A 266 -7.33 -15.56 -10.01
N SER A 267 -6.72 -16.75 -10.01
CA SER A 267 -6.36 -17.48 -8.78
C SER A 267 -5.49 -16.65 -7.85
N GLN A 268 -4.52 -15.95 -8.43
CA GLN A 268 -3.43 -15.36 -7.67
C GLN A 268 -3.64 -13.88 -7.34
N PHE A 269 -4.45 -13.15 -8.12
CA PHE A 269 -4.77 -11.73 -7.88
C PHE A 269 -6.12 -11.51 -7.16
N ILE A 270 -7.00 -12.51 -7.06
CA ILE A 270 -8.22 -12.43 -6.22
C ILE A 270 -8.04 -13.29 -4.95
N PRO A 271 -7.85 -12.69 -3.76
CA PRO A 271 -7.71 -13.45 -2.51
C PRO A 271 -8.91 -14.36 -2.22
N THR A 272 -8.64 -15.47 -1.53
CA THR A 272 -9.56 -16.53 -1.00
C THR A 272 -10.49 -17.24 -2.00
N VAL A 273 -11.10 -16.54 -2.96
CA VAL A 273 -12.08 -17.08 -3.91
C VAL A 273 -11.51 -17.24 -5.33
N GLY A 274 -10.36 -16.62 -5.62
CA GLY A 274 -9.77 -16.52 -6.95
C GLY A 274 -9.66 -17.85 -7.70
N THR A 275 -9.14 -18.90 -7.07
CA THR A 275 -8.94 -20.19 -7.76
C THR A 275 -10.26 -20.84 -8.17
N TYR A 276 -11.33 -20.66 -7.38
CA TYR A 276 -12.65 -21.21 -7.72
C TYR A 276 -13.27 -20.44 -8.89
N ILE A 277 -13.13 -19.11 -8.93
CA ILE A 277 -13.63 -18.26 -10.03
C ILE A 277 -12.81 -18.47 -11.31
N GLY A 278 -11.48 -18.45 -11.19
CA GLY A 278 -10.53 -18.65 -12.29
C GLY A 278 -10.61 -20.07 -12.88
N GLY A 279 -10.81 -21.07 -12.02
CA GLY A 279 -10.95 -22.48 -12.41
C GLY A 279 -12.33 -22.85 -12.95
N ALA A 280 -13.38 -22.09 -12.67
CA ALA A 280 -14.73 -22.36 -13.16
C ALA A 280 -14.82 -22.33 -14.70
N LEU A 281 -14.22 -21.34 -15.36
CA LEU A 281 -14.25 -21.25 -16.83
C LEU A 281 -13.54 -22.43 -17.53
N PRO A 282 -12.32 -22.86 -17.13
CA PRO A 282 -11.73 -24.10 -17.60
C PRO A 282 -12.60 -25.35 -17.41
N VAL A 283 -13.24 -25.52 -16.25
CA VAL A 283 -14.10 -26.69 -15.96
C VAL A 283 -15.35 -26.69 -16.84
N VAL A 284 -16.02 -25.54 -16.99
CA VAL A 284 -17.21 -25.38 -17.86
C VAL A 284 -16.85 -25.57 -19.33
N SER A 285 -15.72 -25.02 -19.79
CA SER A 285 -15.26 -25.22 -21.16
C SER A 285 -14.99 -26.70 -21.43
N ALA A 286 -14.23 -27.38 -20.56
CA ALA A 286 -13.93 -28.80 -20.70
C ALA A 286 -15.19 -29.68 -20.68
N TRP A 287 -16.23 -29.29 -19.94
CA TRP A 287 -17.52 -29.99 -19.93
C TRP A 287 -18.20 -29.93 -21.30
N GLY A 288 -18.42 -28.74 -21.86
CA GLY A 288 -19.19 -28.59 -23.09
C GLY A 288 -18.44 -28.96 -24.38
N THR A 289 -17.10 -29.06 -24.34
CA THR A 289 -16.29 -29.48 -25.51
C THR A 289 -15.87 -30.94 -25.49
N ASN A 290 -15.49 -31.49 -24.32
CA ASN A 290 -14.94 -32.85 -24.22
C ASN A 290 -15.81 -33.77 -23.32
N GLY A 291 -16.79 -33.22 -22.60
CA GLY A 291 -17.73 -33.97 -21.76
C GLY A 291 -17.38 -33.97 -20.26
N ILE A 292 -18.35 -34.36 -19.44
CA ILE A 292 -18.30 -34.26 -17.95
C ILE A 292 -17.06 -34.92 -17.32
N LYS A 293 -16.51 -35.97 -17.95
CA LYS A 293 -15.29 -36.66 -17.49
C LYS A 293 -14.06 -35.74 -17.52
N TYR A 294 -13.91 -34.94 -18.57
CA TYR A 294 -12.79 -34.00 -18.70
C TYR A 294 -12.94 -32.82 -17.75
N ALA A 295 -14.16 -32.30 -17.57
CA ALA A 295 -14.47 -31.31 -16.53
C ALA A 295 -14.07 -31.80 -15.13
N MET A 296 -14.35 -33.08 -14.82
CA MET A 296 -13.96 -33.67 -13.54
C MET A 296 -12.43 -33.84 -13.40
N PHE A 297 -11.71 -34.20 -14.47
CA PHE A 297 -10.24 -34.20 -14.45
C PHE A 297 -9.64 -32.80 -14.23
N VAL A 298 -10.18 -31.77 -14.87
CA VAL A 298 -9.77 -30.35 -14.66
C VAL A 298 -10.09 -29.90 -13.22
N LEU A 299 -11.25 -30.26 -12.68
CA LEU A 299 -11.61 -29.96 -11.29
C LEU A 299 -10.66 -30.61 -10.29
N ILE A 300 -10.35 -31.91 -10.47
CA ILE A 300 -9.39 -32.64 -9.63
C ILE A 300 -8.00 -32.01 -9.74
N TYR A 301 -7.56 -31.66 -10.95
CA TYR A 301 -6.29 -30.96 -11.17
C TYR A 301 -6.23 -29.63 -10.42
N ILE A 302 -7.26 -28.78 -10.50
CA ILE A 302 -7.30 -27.49 -9.79
C ILE A 302 -7.19 -27.70 -8.27
N ILE A 303 -7.91 -28.68 -7.71
CA ILE A 303 -7.86 -29.01 -6.28
C ILE A 303 -6.46 -29.45 -5.86
N VAL A 304 -5.84 -30.37 -6.61
CA VAL A 304 -4.48 -30.88 -6.35
C VAL A 304 -3.43 -29.78 -6.51
N TYR A 305 -3.51 -28.99 -7.58
CA TYR A 305 -2.63 -27.85 -7.82
C TYR A 305 -2.73 -26.83 -6.67
N GLN A 306 -3.93 -26.53 -6.16
CA GLN A 306 -4.06 -25.61 -5.02
C GLN A 306 -3.40 -26.16 -3.74
N GLN A 307 -3.39 -27.48 -3.52
CA GLN A 307 -2.64 -28.05 -2.39
C GLN A 307 -1.13 -27.91 -2.59
N ILE A 308 -0.63 -28.19 -3.80
CA ILE A 308 0.80 -28.01 -4.16
C ILE A 308 1.20 -26.53 -4.01
N GLU A 309 0.35 -25.61 -4.43
CA GLU A 309 0.59 -24.18 -4.29
C GLU A 309 0.62 -23.75 -2.82
N ASN A 310 -0.40 -24.13 -2.04
CA ASN A 310 -0.49 -23.76 -0.62
C ASN A 310 0.66 -24.35 0.23
N LEU A 311 1.06 -25.59 -0.04
CA LEU A 311 2.03 -26.33 0.78
C LEU A 311 3.48 -26.17 0.32
N ILE A 312 3.73 -25.89 -0.96
CA ILE A 312 5.09 -25.90 -1.54
C ILE A 312 5.40 -24.57 -2.24
N LEU A 313 4.65 -24.17 -3.28
CA LEU A 313 5.03 -23.01 -4.12
C LEU A 313 4.93 -21.68 -3.37
N SER A 314 3.82 -21.47 -2.65
CA SER A 314 3.55 -20.27 -1.86
C SER A 314 4.64 -20.04 -0.80
N PRO A 315 4.97 -20.99 0.11
CA PRO A 315 6.05 -20.78 1.09
C PRO A 315 7.46 -20.71 0.48
N ALA A 316 7.72 -21.35 -0.67
CA ALA A 316 9.03 -21.31 -1.33
C ALA A 316 9.32 -19.98 -2.04
N ILE A 317 8.28 -19.35 -2.62
CA ILE A 317 8.42 -18.15 -3.46
C ILE A 317 8.03 -16.90 -2.67
N SER A 318 6.94 -16.97 -1.90
CA SER A 318 6.51 -15.91 -0.98
C SER A 318 7.10 -16.16 0.40
N GLN A 319 8.37 -15.80 0.59
CA GLN A 319 9.06 -15.85 1.90
C GLN A 319 8.15 -15.28 3.00
N ARG A 320 7.94 -16.00 4.11
CA ARG A 320 6.99 -15.61 5.18
C ARG A 320 7.33 -14.22 5.74
N THR A 321 6.57 -13.21 5.31
CA THR A 321 6.86 -11.78 5.56
C THR A 321 5.60 -11.02 6.05
N MET A 322 4.46 -11.71 6.20
CA MET A 322 3.19 -11.13 6.66
C MET A 322 2.48 -12.11 7.62
N ASP A 323 2.84 -12.04 8.91
CA ASP A 323 2.10 -12.72 9.99
C ASP A 323 0.81 -11.94 10.32
N LEU A 324 -0.09 -11.88 9.34
CA LEU A 324 -1.44 -11.32 9.47
C LEU A 324 -2.39 -12.33 10.10
N ASN A 325 -3.20 -11.87 11.05
CA ASN A 325 -4.37 -12.65 11.51
C ASN A 325 -5.36 -12.82 10.33
N PRO A 326 -5.77 -14.05 9.98
CA PRO A 326 -6.69 -14.30 8.86
C PRO A 326 -8.00 -13.50 8.90
N ALA A 327 -8.54 -13.23 10.10
CA ALA A 327 -9.75 -12.43 10.25
C ALA A 327 -9.52 -10.95 9.87
N ILE A 328 -8.37 -10.38 10.26
CA ILE A 328 -7.99 -9.00 9.90
C ILE A 328 -7.72 -8.91 8.39
N ALA A 329 -7.03 -9.92 7.83
CA ALA A 329 -6.79 -10.01 6.39
C ALA A 329 -8.09 -10.07 5.58
N PHE A 330 -9.06 -10.89 6.00
CA PHE A 330 -10.37 -11.00 5.34
C PHE A 330 -11.20 -9.71 5.45
N LEU A 331 -11.29 -9.13 6.65
CA LEU A 331 -12.01 -7.86 6.86
C LEU A 331 -11.39 -6.71 6.05
N ALA A 332 -10.06 -6.67 5.91
CA ALA A 332 -9.39 -5.68 5.09
C ALA A 332 -9.67 -5.86 3.59
N VAL A 333 -9.73 -7.09 3.08
CA VAL A 333 -10.12 -7.37 1.68
C VAL A 333 -11.54 -6.87 1.41
N LEU A 334 -12.48 -7.07 2.33
CA LEU A 334 -13.84 -6.55 2.21
C LEU A 334 -13.89 -5.01 2.30
N ALA A 335 -13.21 -4.41 3.28
CA ALA A 335 -13.25 -2.96 3.53
C ALA A 335 -12.56 -2.15 2.43
N LEU A 336 -11.35 -2.55 2.00
CA LEU A 336 -10.66 -1.86 0.91
C LEU A 336 -11.27 -2.23 -0.45
N GLY A 337 -11.83 -3.44 -0.58
CA GLY A 337 -12.60 -3.87 -1.75
C GLY A 337 -13.88 -3.07 -1.98
N SER A 338 -14.60 -2.67 -0.92
CA SER A 338 -15.81 -1.84 -1.06
C SER A 338 -15.49 -0.37 -1.35
N VAL A 339 -14.37 0.17 -0.84
CA VAL A 339 -13.98 1.57 -1.02
C VAL A 339 -13.24 1.82 -2.34
N PHE A 340 -12.34 0.92 -2.76
CA PHE A 340 -11.48 1.09 -3.94
C PHE A 340 -11.66 -0.02 -5.01
N GLY A 341 -12.73 -0.81 -4.92
CA GLY A 341 -13.03 -1.89 -5.86
C GLY A 341 -11.97 -2.99 -5.89
N ALA A 342 -11.83 -3.64 -7.05
CA ALA A 342 -10.88 -4.75 -7.23
C ALA A 342 -9.42 -4.38 -6.89
N LEU A 343 -8.99 -3.14 -7.14
CA LEU A 343 -7.64 -2.66 -6.79
C LEU A 343 -7.44 -2.60 -5.27
N GLY A 344 -8.47 -2.19 -4.52
CA GLY A 344 -8.46 -2.19 -3.07
C GLY A 344 -8.44 -3.58 -2.47
N ALA A 345 -9.28 -4.49 -2.99
CA ALA A 345 -9.31 -5.89 -2.58
C ALA A 345 -7.95 -6.59 -2.81
N PHE A 346 -7.30 -6.32 -3.95
CA PHE A 346 -5.97 -6.85 -4.27
C PHE A 346 -4.87 -6.29 -3.35
N LEU A 347 -4.84 -4.98 -3.13
CA LEU A 347 -3.86 -4.34 -2.25
C LEU A 347 -4.12 -4.55 -0.75
N ALA A 348 -5.26 -5.11 -0.35
CA ALA A 348 -5.66 -5.17 1.04
C ALA A 348 -4.65 -5.92 1.93
N LEU A 349 -4.10 -7.05 1.47
CA LEU A 349 -3.10 -7.81 2.22
C LEU A 349 -1.81 -7.01 2.48
N PRO A 350 -1.09 -6.52 1.44
CA PRO A 350 0.14 -5.76 1.67
C PRO A 350 -0.09 -4.41 2.36
N LEU A 351 -1.21 -3.71 2.11
CA LEU A 351 -1.54 -2.48 2.83
C LEU A 351 -1.83 -2.74 4.31
N THR A 352 -2.52 -3.83 4.66
CA THR A 352 -2.83 -4.16 6.06
C THR A 352 -1.58 -4.56 6.84
N ALA A 353 -0.69 -5.35 6.24
CA ALA A 353 0.62 -5.63 6.83
C ALA A 353 1.46 -4.35 6.99
N SER A 354 1.37 -3.43 6.02
CA SER A 354 2.04 -2.12 6.09
C SER A 354 1.50 -1.28 7.24
N PHE A 355 0.18 -1.14 7.39
CA PHE A 355 -0.45 -0.45 8.52
C PHE A 355 -0.15 -1.12 9.87
N GLN A 356 -0.17 -2.45 9.95
CA GLN A 356 0.22 -3.20 11.14
C GLN A 356 1.69 -2.96 11.52
N THR A 357 2.57 -2.85 10.52
CA THR A 357 4.01 -2.55 10.70
C THR A 357 4.20 -1.12 11.21
N VAL A 358 3.53 -0.14 10.59
CA VAL A 358 3.50 1.27 11.06
C VAL A 358 3.03 1.32 12.51
N PHE A 359 1.87 0.71 12.81
CA PHE A 359 1.30 0.71 14.16
C PHE A 359 2.26 0.08 15.18
N LYS A 360 2.86 -1.08 14.87
CA LYS A 360 3.87 -1.74 15.71
C LYS A 360 5.14 -0.90 15.92
N ALA A 361 5.51 -0.03 14.97
CA ALA A 361 6.67 0.85 15.07
C ALA A 361 6.40 2.12 15.92
N TYR A 362 5.14 2.54 16.07
CA TYR A 362 4.75 3.71 16.88
C TYR A 362 4.16 3.33 18.25
N THR A 363 3.62 2.13 18.43
CA THR A 363 3.06 1.66 19.72
C THR A 363 4.14 1.06 20.62
N LYS A 364 4.32 1.62 21.83
CA LYS A 364 5.07 0.94 22.90
C LYS A 364 4.40 -0.40 23.23
N ARG A 365 5.09 -1.51 22.98
CA ARG A 365 4.78 -2.78 23.66
C ARG A 365 5.35 -2.72 25.07
N TYR A 366 4.49 -2.94 26.04
CA TYR A 366 4.86 -3.29 27.40
C TYR A 366 5.08 -4.80 27.44
N GLU A 367 6.00 -5.27 28.27
CA GLU A 367 6.16 -6.71 28.51
C GLU A 367 4.92 -7.23 29.26
N LEU A 368 4.42 -8.39 28.84
CA LEU A 368 3.29 -9.03 29.51
C LEU A 368 3.81 -9.77 30.74
N ILE A 369 3.09 -9.67 31.85
CA ILE A 369 3.37 -10.47 33.04
C ILE A 369 3.11 -11.94 32.70
N ASP A 370 4.11 -12.79 32.85
CA ASP A 370 3.98 -14.26 32.74
C ASP A 370 3.10 -14.80 33.88
N SER A 371 1.79 -14.73 33.68
CA SER A 371 0.79 -15.32 34.56
C SER A 371 0.19 -16.58 33.92
N PRO A 372 0.04 -17.69 34.65
CA PRO A 372 -0.59 -18.90 34.14
C PRO A 372 -2.08 -18.69 33.76
N LEU A 373 -2.67 -17.55 34.14
CA LEU A 373 -4.02 -17.14 33.70
C LEU A 373 -4.08 -16.66 32.24
N LEU A 374 -2.94 -16.38 31.60
CA LEU A 374 -2.86 -16.05 30.16
C LEU A 374 -2.63 -17.29 29.28
N SER A 375 -2.41 -18.46 29.86
CA SER A 375 -2.17 -19.71 29.14
C SER A 375 -3.36 -20.67 29.25
N ASP A 376 -3.91 -21.09 28.11
CA ASP A 376 -4.93 -22.15 28.06
C ASP A 376 -4.44 -23.45 28.73
N PRO A 377 -5.33 -24.21 29.41
CA PRO A 377 -4.97 -25.45 30.07
C PRO A 377 -4.48 -26.49 29.05
N LYS A 378 -3.19 -26.83 29.12
CA LYS A 378 -2.54 -27.77 28.19
C LYS A 378 -3.22 -29.15 28.25
N PRO A 379 -3.71 -29.70 27.14
CA PRO A 379 -4.47 -30.96 27.15
C PRO A 379 -3.57 -32.15 27.50
N VAL A 380 -3.97 -32.92 28.51
CA VAL A 380 -3.20 -34.05 29.09
C VAL A 380 -2.94 -35.18 28.08
N LYS A 381 -3.75 -35.27 27.01
CA LYS A 381 -3.49 -36.10 25.82
C LYS A 381 -3.77 -35.29 24.56
N LYS A 382 -2.89 -35.42 23.56
CA LYS A 382 -3.20 -35.00 22.18
C LYS A 382 -4.30 -35.92 21.61
N SER A 383 -5.17 -35.37 20.78
CA SER A 383 -6.09 -36.19 19.97
C SER A 383 -5.29 -36.96 18.91
N LYS A 384 -5.70 -38.19 18.58
CA LYS A 384 -5.12 -38.98 17.47
C LYS A 384 -5.13 -38.22 16.13
N MET A 385 -6.07 -37.29 15.96
CA MET A 385 -6.15 -36.43 14.78
C MET A 385 -5.02 -35.39 14.75
N VAL A 386 -4.66 -34.82 15.91
CA VAL A 386 -3.52 -33.90 16.07
C VAL A 386 -2.21 -34.67 15.91
N GLU A 387 -2.11 -35.85 16.50
CA GLU A 387 -0.96 -36.76 16.39
C GLU A 387 -0.69 -37.17 14.92
N GLY A 388 -1.74 -37.51 14.16
CA GLY A 388 -1.63 -37.79 12.72
C GLY A 388 -1.20 -36.58 11.88
N VAL A 389 -1.69 -35.38 12.20
CA VAL A 389 -1.28 -34.13 11.53
C VAL A 389 0.16 -33.77 11.87
N GLU A 390 0.59 -33.91 13.13
CA GLU A 390 1.99 -33.74 13.54
C GLU A 390 2.92 -34.76 12.87
N ALA A 391 2.49 -36.02 12.74
CA ALA A 391 3.23 -37.05 12.04
C ALA A 391 3.43 -36.70 10.55
N PHE A 392 2.37 -36.26 9.85
CA PHE A 392 2.45 -35.81 8.46
C PHE A 392 3.33 -34.56 8.31
N ALA A 393 3.17 -33.55 9.17
CA ALA A 393 4.00 -32.36 9.17
C ALA A 393 5.49 -32.71 9.36
N THR A 394 5.80 -33.66 10.25
CA THR A 394 7.18 -34.08 10.56
C THR A 394 7.80 -34.95 9.47
N HIS A 395 7.04 -35.86 8.85
CA HIS A 395 7.58 -36.82 7.87
C HIS A 395 7.48 -36.37 6.41
N VAL A 396 6.59 -35.42 6.07
CA VAL A 396 6.37 -34.97 4.69
C VAL A 396 6.77 -33.51 4.52
N VAL A 397 6.21 -32.59 5.32
CA VAL A 397 6.45 -31.15 5.13
C VAL A 397 7.85 -30.74 5.58
N LYS A 398 8.31 -31.26 6.73
CA LYS A 398 9.61 -30.91 7.31
C LYS A 398 10.81 -31.28 6.41
N PRO A 399 10.99 -32.53 5.92
CA PRO A 399 12.12 -32.85 5.05
C PRO A 399 12.11 -32.06 3.73
N VAL A 400 10.95 -31.76 3.15
CA VAL A 400 10.83 -30.89 1.96
C VAL A 400 11.29 -29.45 2.26
N THR A 401 11.04 -28.97 3.49
CA THR A 401 11.50 -27.64 3.95
C THR A 401 13.01 -27.64 4.23
N ASP A 402 13.53 -28.67 4.90
CA ASP A 402 14.93 -28.76 5.31
C ASP A 402 15.89 -28.96 4.11
N HIS A 403 15.45 -29.62 3.03
CA HIS A 403 16.22 -29.77 1.79
C HIS A 403 16.07 -28.59 0.81
N MET A 404 15.26 -27.58 1.15
CA MET A 404 15.08 -26.40 0.31
C MET A 404 16.36 -25.54 0.30
N PRO A 405 16.88 -25.11 -0.87
CA PRO A 405 18.16 -24.41 -0.94
C PRO A 405 18.16 -23.09 -0.16
N ARG A 406 19.30 -22.76 0.47
CA ARG A 406 19.48 -21.59 1.37
C ARG A 406 19.11 -20.22 0.78
N ALA A 407 18.93 -20.11 -0.54
CA ALA A 407 18.44 -18.90 -1.21
C ALA A 407 16.90 -18.73 -1.16
N ALA A 408 16.17 -19.84 -1.07
CA ALA A 408 14.70 -19.86 -0.92
C ALA A 408 14.26 -19.90 0.55
N GLN A 409 15.14 -20.37 1.46
CA GLN A 409 14.96 -20.13 2.89
C GLN A 409 14.87 -18.62 3.17
N GLY A 410 13.88 -18.22 3.95
CA GLY A 410 13.53 -16.81 4.19
C GLY A 410 14.65 -15.99 4.83
N SER A 411 14.51 -14.65 4.84
CA SER A 411 15.51 -13.73 5.39
C SER A 411 16.03 -14.11 6.80
N THR A 412 15.16 -14.70 7.63
CA THR A 412 15.49 -15.22 8.97
C THR A 412 16.58 -16.31 9.00
N ALA A 413 16.76 -17.08 7.92
CA ALA A 413 17.80 -18.10 7.81
C ALA A 413 19.14 -17.55 7.25
N ARG A 414 19.12 -16.34 6.64
CA ARG A 414 20.32 -15.68 6.11
C ARG A 414 21.09 -14.89 7.17
N VAL A 415 20.46 -14.56 8.29
CA VAL A 415 21.14 -14.09 9.49
C VAL A 415 21.50 -15.30 10.36
N ARG A 416 22.79 -15.63 10.49
CA ARG A 416 23.25 -16.35 11.67
C ARG A 416 23.07 -15.41 12.85
N VAL A 417 22.01 -15.62 13.63
CA VAL A 417 21.86 -14.99 14.95
C VAL A 417 22.92 -15.59 15.86
N ASN A 418 24.13 -15.04 15.77
CA ASN A 418 25.10 -15.16 16.83
C ASN A 418 24.51 -14.37 17.99
N ALA A 419 24.13 -15.03 19.09
CA ALA A 419 23.32 -14.41 20.13
C ALA A 419 23.96 -13.15 20.71
N SER A 420 25.31 -13.12 20.77
CA SER A 420 26.11 -11.94 21.08
C SER A 420 26.00 -10.83 20.03
N ALA A 421 26.21 -11.10 18.74
CA ALA A 421 26.18 -10.03 17.73
C ALA A 421 24.78 -9.40 17.57
N MET A 422 23.71 -10.17 17.82
CA MET A 422 22.34 -9.63 17.83
C MET A 422 22.00 -8.94 19.16
N SER A 423 22.59 -9.33 20.30
CA SER A 423 22.54 -8.48 21.49
C SER A 423 23.32 -7.19 21.27
N ASP A 424 24.53 -7.24 20.70
CA ASP A 424 25.37 -6.07 20.42
C ASP A 424 24.66 -5.06 19.51
N GLU A 425 23.98 -5.49 18.43
CA GLU A 425 23.16 -4.58 17.62
C GLU A 425 21.90 -4.08 18.35
N LEU A 426 21.20 -4.94 19.09
CA LEU A 426 20.02 -4.52 19.86
C LEU A 426 20.38 -3.58 21.02
N GLU A 427 21.56 -3.73 21.61
CA GLU A 427 22.12 -2.95 22.73
C GLU A 427 22.77 -1.65 22.23
N TYR A 428 23.35 -1.65 21.03
CA TYR A 428 23.69 -0.43 20.29
C TYR A 428 22.42 0.40 19.99
N VAL A 429 21.33 -0.24 19.56
CA VAL A 429 20.03 0.41 19.37
C VAL A 429 19.41 0.81 20.70
N HIS A 430 19.53 0.01 21.77
CA HIS A 430 18.98 0.33 23.09
C HIS A 430 19.70 1.53 23.72
N SER A 431 21.04 1.57 23.68
CA SER A 431 21.85 2.69 24.20
C SER A 431 21.63 3.98 23.40
N ARG A 432 21.52 3.90 22.06
CA ARG A 432 21.07 5.02 21.20
C ARG A 432 19.68 5.55 21.56
N LEU A 433 18.77 4.70 22.04
CA LEU A 433 17.41 5.07 22.43
C LEU A 433 17.29 5.47 23.91
N ALA A 434 18.19 5.00 24.78
CA ALA A 434 18.24 5.35 26.20
C ALA A 434 18.56 6.83 26.43
N GLY A 435 19.34 7.46 25.53
CA GLY A 435 19.60 8.90 25.51
C GLY A 435 18.40 9.80 25.13
N TYR A 436 17.17 9.28 25.16
CA TYR A 436 15.93 10.02 24.93
C TYR A 436 14.97 9.90 26.13
N SER A 437 15.27 10.67 27.17
CA SER A 437 14.40 10.99 28.33
C SER A 437 13.40 9.89 28.69
N THR A 438 13.87 8.91 29.46
CA THR A 438 12.93 8.05 30.20
C THR A 438 12.18 8.92 31.22
N ALA A 439 10.99 8.49 31.65
CA ALA A 439 10.21 9.22 32.66
C ALA A 439 10.86 9.23 34.06
N ALA A 440 12.04 8.61 34.23
CA ALA A 440 12.81 8.61 35.47
C ALA A 440 13.53 9.95 35.73
N GLU A 441 13.91 10.70 34.69
CA GLU A 441 14.59 12.00 34.85
C GLU A 441 13.66 13.15 35.31
N LEU A 442 12.36 12.89 35.46
CA LEU A 442 11.39 13.85 36.02
C LEU A 442 11.12 13.63 37.52
N ASP A 443 11.53 12.49 38.08
CA ASP A 443 11.34 12.15 39.50
C ASP A 443 12.49 12.71 40.39
N ASP A 444 13.61 13.10 39.76
CA ASP A 444 14.81 13.63 40.43
C ASP A 444 14.83 15.18 40.54
N SER A 445 13.70 15.83 40.27
CA SER A 445 13.53 17.26 40.54
C SER A 445 13.33 17.47 42.05
N GLN A 446 14.23 18.24 42.69
CA GLN A 446 14.30 18.32 44.15
C GLN A 446 13.00 18.86 44.79
N THR A 447 12.19 17.95 45.34
CA THR A 447 11.07 18.30 46.22
C THR A 447 11.63 18.80 47.55
N VAL A 448 11.73 20.12 47.71
CA VAL A 448 12.26 20.76 48.92
C VAL A 448 11.35 20.44 50.12
N ALA A 449 11.82 19.55 51.00
CA ALA A 449 11.08 19.13 52.17
C ALA A 449 11.05 20.22 53.24
N ILE A 450 9.85 20.71 53.57
CA ILE A 450 9.65 21.63 54.70
C ILE A 450 10.02 20.90 56.02
N PRO A 451 10.94 21.44 56.85
CA PRO A 451 11.41 20.75 58.04
C PRO A 451 10.31 20.61 59.10
N LYS A 452 9.93 19.37 59.40
CA LYS A 452 8.89 19.02 60.39
C LYS A 452 9.37 19.25 61.83
N ASN A 453 9.36 20.51 62.31
CA ASN A 453 9.47 20.77 63.76
C ASN A 453 8.86 22.11 64.26
N THR A 454 7.93 22.71 63.52
CA THR A 454 7.38 24.06 63.79
C THR A 454 5.86 24.11 64.02
N VAL A 455 5.23 22.98 64.37
CA VAL A 455 3.79 22.92 64.71
C VAL A 455 3.60 22.30 66.09
N LYS A 456 2.98 23.05 67.02
CA LYS A 456 2.61 22.56 68.36
C LYS A 456 1.32 21.72 68.29
N PRO A 457 1.17 20.67 69.11
CA PRO A 457 0.05 19.73 69.02
C PRO A 457 -1.20 20.16 69.83
N ASP A 458 -1.72 21.38 69.60
CA ASP A 458 -2.91 21.91 70.29
C ASP A 458 -3.89 22.60 69.32
N ALA A 459 -4.70 21.82 68.59
CA ALA A 459 -5.93 22.30 67.96
C ALA A 459 -6.90 21.15 67.63
N VAL A 460 -8.11 21.28 68.14
CA VAL A 460 -9.31 20.46 67.93
C VAL A 460 -9.61 20.19 66.44
N LYS A 461 -10.01 18.96 66.08
CA LYS A 461 -10.69 18.66 64.81
C LYS A 461 -12.10 19.28 64.79
N PRO A 462 -12.47 20.10 63.80
CA PRO A 462 -13.85 20.38 63.46
C PRO A 462 -14.37 19.32 62.46
N ASP A 463 -15.60 18.84 62.64
CA ASP A 463 -16.29 18.07 61.60
C ASP A 463 -16.75 19.01 60.47
N LEU A 464 -16.56 18.58 59.22
CA LEU A 464 -17.04 19.30 58.03
C LEU A 464 -18.37 18.71 57.57
N ASN A 465 -19.47 19.23 58.10
CA ASN A 465 -20.82 19.04 57.57
C ASN A 465 -21.23 20.31 56.78
N PRO A 466 -21.75 20.22 55.54
CA PRO A 466 -21.77 21.39 54.64
C PRO A 466 -23.05 22.21 54.71
N SER A 467 -23.05 23.29 55.49
CA SER A 467 -23.94 24.44 55.31
C SER A 467 -23.25 25.74 55.72
N ASP A 468 -23.72 26.84 55.14
CA ASP A 468 -23.39 28.24 55.47
C ASP A 468 -21.94 28.72 55.17
N ALA A 469 -21.71 30.02 54.95
CA ALA A 469 -22.18 30.86 53.83
C ALA A 469 -21.46 32.23 53.85
N THR A 470 -21.17 32.78 52.66
CA THR A 470 -20.93 34.22 52.38
C THR A 470 -19.71 34.99 52.95
N SER A 471 -19.12 35.78 52.04
CA SER A 471 -18.69 37.19 52.21
C SER A 471 -17.30 37.55 52.81
N ALA A 472 -16.88 38.80 52.51
CA ALA A 472 -15.64 39.53 52.85
C ALA A 472 -14.32 38.97 52.23
N THR A 473 -13.50 39.62 51.39
CA THR A 473 -13.22 41.01 50.90
C THR A 473 -12.18 41.87 51.66
N VAL A 474 -11.42 42.67 50.89
CA VAL A 474 -10.64 43.89 51.24
C VAL A 474 -9.14 43.74 51.63
N ASP A 475 -8.29 43.92 50.60
CA ASP A 475 -7.24 44.96 50.40
C ASP A 475 -5.91 45.09 51.21
N ASP A 476 -4.97 45.79 50.54
CA ASP A 476 -3.74 46.51 50.99
C ASP A 476 -2.47 45.75 51.50
N ALA A 477 -1.22 46.28 51.41
CA ALA A 477 -0.58 47.23 50.47
C ALA A 477 0.96 47.39 50.73
N VAL A 478 1.73 47.84 49.72
CA VAL A 478 2.87 48.82 49.78
C VAL A 478 4.29 48.45 50.38
N ASN A 479 5.35 48.78 49.60
CA ASN A 479 6.76 49.14 49.93
C ASN A 479 7.75 48.10 50.57
N ASP A 480 9.10 48.20 50.45
CA ASP A 480 10.04 49.11 49.70
C ASP A 480 11.48 48.51 49.51
N HIS A 481 12.38 49.30 48.90
CA HIS A 481 13.87 49.39 49.04
C HIS A 481 14.82 48.50 48.20
N ASP A 482 15.40 49.13 47.16
CA ASP A 482 16.83 49.46 46.94
C ASP A 482 18.00 48.59 47.48
N GLY A 483 19.04 48.49 46.64
CA GLY A 483 20.40 48.04 47.00
C GLY A 483 21.31 47.90 45.77
N ASP A 484 22.22 48.87 45.55
CA ASP A 484 23.18 48.93 44.43
C ASP A 484 24.61 48.61 44.91
N ASP A 485 25.47 48.05 44.05
CA ASP A 485 26.93 48.29 44.06
C ASP A 485 27.68 47.63 42.88
N GLN A 486 28.92 48.10 42.61
CA GLN A 486 29.70 47.76 41.41
C GLN A 486 31.13 47.25 41.68
N ASN A 487 31.73 46.68 40.62
CA ASN A 487 33.07 47.03 40.10
C ASN A 487 34.25 46.00 40.21
N GLU A 488 35.14 46.10 39.20
CA GLU A 488 36.56 45.67 39.11
C GLU A 488 36.99 44.17 39.20
N SER A 489 38.26 43.85 38.92
CA SER A 489 38.78 43.54 37.56
C SER A 489 40.18 42.84 37.57
N VAL A 490 40.72 42.53 36.36
CA VAL A 490 42.16 42.47 35.99
C VAL A 490 43.01 41.19 36.26
N ARG A 491 43.93 40.92 35.30
CA ARG A 491 45.11 40.00 35.25
C ARG A 491 44.90 38.48 35.05
N SER A 492 45.92 37.74 34.57
CA SER A 492 46.68 37.78 33.28
C SER A 492 47.59 36.53 33.16
N ASP A 493 48.39 36.45 32.08
CA ASP A 493 49.51 35.53 31.83
C ASP A 493 49.06 34.09 31.44
N ALA A 494 49.54 33.42 30.37
CA ALA A 494 50.87 33.24 29.76
C ALA A 494 51.80 32.36 30.63
N ASN A 495 52.45 31.28 30.14
CA ASN A 495 52.54 30.72 28.77
C ASN A 495 52.63 29.16 28.87
N ASP A 496 53.21 28.29 28.01
CA ASP A 496 54.10 28.38 26.83
C ASP A 496 54.00 27.11 25.92
N THR A 497 55.00 26.88 25.05
CA THR A 497 55.25 25.74 24.13
C THR A 497 55.56 24.37 24.83
N ASP A 498 55.83 23.21 24.20
CA ASP A 498 56.28 22.89 22.82
C ASP A 498 56.09 21.40 22.40
N THR A 499 56.13 21.13 21.09
CA THR A 499 56.35 19.83 20.38
C THR A 499 55.45 18.61 20.66
N GLY A 500 55.24 17.67 19.72
CA GLY A 500 55.61 17.63 18.29
C GLY A 500 55.81 16.20 17.74
N ARG A 501 55.70 16.03 16.41
CA ARG A 501 55.90 14.77 15.62
C ARG A 501 54.82 13.68 15.82
N SER A 502 54.46 12.86 14.82
CA SER A 502 54.80 12.82 13.38
C SER A 502 53.67 12.16 12.56
N ALA A 503 53.64 12.46 11.27
CA ALA A 503 52.89 11.77 10.20
C ALA A 503 53.12 10.23 10.18
N ARG A 504 52.35 9.42 9.44
CA ARG A 504 52.26 9.37 7.96
C ARG A 504 51.06 8.56 7.43
N GLU A 505 50.65 8.88 6.18
CA GLU A 505 50.20 7.95 5.11
C GLU A 505 48.94 7.05 5.36
N GLU A 506 48.11 6.67 4.38
CA GLU A 506 47.99 7.04 2.95
C GLU A 506 46.55 6.83 2.44
N TRP A 507 46.28 7.15 1.16
CA TRP A 507 44.98 6.87 0.51
C TRP A 507 44.89 5.41 0.02
N ARG A 508 43.73 4.74 0.25
CA ARG A 508 43.11 3.83 -0.73
C ARG A 508 41.66 3.47 -0.41
#